data_AF-A0A094IQ45-F1
#
_entry.id   AF-A0A094IQ45-F1
#
_cell.length_a   1.000
_cell.length_b   1.000
_cell.length_c   1.000
_cell.angle_alpha   90.00
_cell.angle_beta   90.00
_cell.angle_gamma   90.00
#
_symmetry.space_group_name_H-M   'P 1'
#
loop_
_entity.id
_entity.type
_entity.pdbx_description
1 polymer ?
#
loop_
_entity_poly.entity_id
_entity_poly.type
_entity_poly.pdbx_seq_one_letter_code
_entity_poly.pdbx_strand_id
1 'polypeptide(L)'
;MSNPNQLFLLADHIKLSLLERQRAISLNLEPNSQDGHISRSLESFRSGLESIAVERESLEDAGDTAALTTLKQSEQSLQAQYDDLTAQFHGFPTT
;
A
#
# COMPACT_ATOMS: atom_id res chain seq x y z
N MET A 1 -10.25 2.54 -12.97
CA MET A 1 -10.81 1.61 -11.98
C MET A 1 -9.64 1.08 -11.18
N SER A 2 -9.39 1.65 -10.00
CA SER A 2 -8.34 1.16 -9.11
C SER A 2 -8.93 0.00 -8.33
N ASN A 3 -8.57 -1.23 -8.69
CA ASN A 3 -9.15 -2.41 -8.06
C ASN A 3 -8.48 -2.64 -6.69
N PRO A 4 -9.23 -2.79 -5.59
CA PRO A 4 -8.67 -3.09 -4.27
C PRO A 4 -7.74 -4.32 -4.28
N ASN A 5 -8.08 -5.35 -5.05
CA ASN A 5 -7.24 -6.55 -5.24
C ASN A 5 -5.85 -6.22 -5.81
N GLN A 6 -5.74 -5.26 -6.73
CA GLN A 6 -4.45 -4.87 -7.28
C GLN A 6 -3.57 -4.19 -6.22
N LEU A 7 -4.18 -3.42 -5.32
CA LEU A 7 -3.47 -2.80 -4.20
C LEU A 7 -3.01 -3.81 -3.16
N PHE A 8 -3.81 -4.86 -2.88
CA PHE A 8 -3.34 -5.95 -2.02
C PHE A 8 -2.13 -6.67 -2.62
N LEU A 9 -2.15 -6.98 -3.91
CA LEU A 9 -0.99 -7.58 -4.60
C LEU A 9 0.23 -6.65 -4.60
N LEU A 10 0.01 -5.34 -4.75
CA LEU A 10 1.07 -4.35 -4.64
C LEU A 10 1.64 -4.29 -3.22
N ALA A 11 0.79 -4.38 -2.19
CA ALA A 11 1.20 -4.45 -0.80
C ALA A 11 2.15 -5.64 -0.56
N ASP A 12 1.77 -6.83 -1.06
CA ASP A 12 2.60 -8.03 -0.94
C ASP A 12 3.94 -7.90 -1.68
N HIS A 13 3.94 -7.27 -2.86
CA HIS A 13 5.18 -7.01 -3.58
C HIS A 13 6.10 -6.07 -2.80
N ILE A 14 5.57 -5.00 -2.21
CA ILE A 14 6.34 -4.06 -1.38
C ILE A 14 6.91 -4.78 -0.14
N LYS A 15 6.11 -5.63 0.53
CA LYS A 15 6.58 -6.45 1.66
C LYS A 15 7.78 -7.31 1.26
N LEU A 16 7.69 -8.00 0.12
CA LEU A 16 8.78 -8.82 -0.39
C LEU A 16 10.03 -8.00 -0.67
N SER A 17 9.90 -6.86 -1.35
CA SER A 17 11.04 -5.96 -1.61
C SER A 17 11.67 -5.41 -0.32
N LEU A 18 10.88 -5.09 0.71
CA LEU A 18 11.39 -4.66 2.00
C LEU A 18 12.18 -5.76 2.72
N LEU A 19 11.71 -7.00 2.66
CA LEU A 19 12.43 -8.16 3.20
C LEU A 19 13.75 -8.42 2.45
N GLU A 20 13.74 -8.31 1.12
CA GLU A 20 14.93 -8.45 0.29
C GLU A 20 15.97 -7.35 0.58
N ARG A 21 15.51 -6.12 0.80
CA ARG A 21 16.35 -5.01 1.29
C ARG A 21 16.96 -5.33 2.65
N GLN A 22 16.18 -5.79 3.61
CA GLN A 22 16.69 -6.14 4.95
C GLN A 22 17.70 -7.30 4.90
N ARG A 23 17.46 -8.28 4.03
CA ARG A 23 18.39 -9.37 3.76
C ARG A 23 19.70 -8.86 3.17
N ALA A 24 19.64 -7.97 2.18
CA ALA A 24 20.83 -7.36 1.58
C ALA A 24 21.67 -6.61 2.63
N ILE A 25 21.02 -5.82 3.49
CA ILE A 25 21.66 -5.12 4.61
C ILE A 25 22.34 -6.12 5.57
N SER A 26 21.64 -7.20 5.93
CA SER A 26 22.16 -8.24 6.83
C SER A 26 23.37 -8.99 6.25
N LEU A 27 23.46 -9.06 4.91
CA LEU A 27 24.58 -9.65 4.17
C LEU A 27 25.64 -8.62 3.77
N ASN A 28 25.52 -7.37 4.22
CA ASN A 28 26.43 -6.26 3.89
C ASN A 28 26.57 -6.01 2.37
N LEU A 29 25.50 -6.29 1.61
CA LEU A 29 25.34 -6.02 0.19
C LEU A 29 24.72 -4.62 -0.02
N GLU A 30 24.99 -4.00 -1.17
CA GLU A 30 24.46 -2.66 -1.47
C GLU A 30 22.94 -2.69 -1.72
N PRO A 31 22.11 -2.01 -0.89
CA PRO A 31 20.65 -2.05 -1.00
C PRO A 31 20.06 -1.01 -1.95
N ASN A 32 20.87 -0.05 -2.42
CA ASN A 32 20.41 1.22 -3.00
C ASN A 32 19.56 1.06 -4.28
N SER A 33 19.75 -0.03 -5.02
CA SER A 33 18.96 -0.35 -6.22
C SER A 33 17.49 -0.70 -5.90
N GLN A 34 17.19 -1.18 -4.69
CA GLN A 34 15.83 -1.57 -4.29
C GLN A 34 15.00 -0.39 -3.82
N ASP A 35 15.63 0.60 -3.17
CA ASP A 35 14.93 1.75 -2.56
C ASP A 35 14.16 2.58 -3.60
N GLY A 36 14.71 2.75 -4.80
CA GLY A 36 14.03 3.43 -5.90
C GLY A 36 12.79 2.68 -6.41
N HIS A 37 12.82 1.35 -6.42
CA HIS A 37 11.66 0.53 -6.81
C HIS A 37 10.58 0.58 -5.73
N ILE A 38 10.96 0.42 -4.46
CA ILE A 38 10.05 0.48 -3.32
C ILE A 38 9.36 1.85 -3.27
N SER A 39 10.11 2.94 -3.46
CA SER A 39 9.55 4.31 -3.48
C SER A 39 8.47 4.49 -4.55
N ARG A 40 8.70 4.00 -5.77
CA ARG A 40 7.70 4.07 -6.85
C ARG A 40 6.47 3.21 -6.57
N SER A 41 6.67 2.03 -5.97
CA SER A 41 5.57 1.14 -5.60
C SER A 41 4.72 1.74 -4.48
N LEU A 42 5.33 2.37 -3.47
CA LEU A 42 4.61 3.11 -2.42
C LEU A 42 3.81 4.28 -2.99
N GLU A 43 4.36 5.01 -3.95
CA GLU A 43 3.63 6.10 -4.61
C GLU A 43 2.44 5.58 -5.41
N SER A 44 2.62 4.49 -6.18
CA SER A 44 1.54 3.81 -6.90
C SER A 44 0.45 3.31 -5.94
N PHE A 45 0.84 2.82 -4.76
CA PHE A 45 -0.10 2.43 -3.72
C PHE A 45 -0.91 3.62 -3.24
N ARG A 46 -0.26 4.73 -2.87
CA ARG A 46 -0.92 5.97 -2.45
C ARG A 46 -1.94 6.44 -3.49
N SER A 47 -1.54 6.54 -4.76
CA SER A 47 -2.47 6.97 -5.83
C SER A 47 -3.66 6.03 -6.00
N GLY A 48 -3.47 4.72 -5.77
CA GLY A 48 -4.58 3.77 -5.78
C GLY A 48 -5.52 3.93 -4.58
N LEU A 49 -5.00 4.23 -3.38
CA LEU A 49 -5.82 4.58 -2.21
C LEU A 49 -6.66 5.84 -2.46
N GLU A 50 -6.05 6.88 -3.04
CA GLU A 50 -6.79 8.11 -3.42
C GLU A 50 -7.92 7.81 -4.40
N SER A 51 -7.68 6.92 -5.36
CA SER A 51 -8.72 6.49 -6.30
C SER A 51 -9.87 5.74 -5.62
N ILE A 52 -9.58 4.90 -4.62
CA ILE A 52 -10.60 4.21 -3.82
C ILE A 52 -11.41 5.22 -2.99
N ALA A 53 -10.75 6.22 -2.40
CA ALA A 53 -11.42 7.26 -1.63
C ALA A 53 -12.42 8.06 -2.48
N VAL A 54 -12.06 8.37 -3.74
CA VAL A 54 -12.95 9.02 -4.71
C VAL A 54 -14.11 8.11 -5.10
N GLU A 55 -13.86 6.83 -5.37
CA GLU A 55 -14.92 5.86 -5.70
C GLU A 55 -15.90 5.68 -4.54
N ARG A 56 -15.39 5.65 -3.31
CA ARG A 56 -16.18 5.61 -2.09
C ARG A 56 -17.10 6.81 -1.97
N GLU A 57 -16.58 8.03 -2.14
CA GLU A 57 -17.40 9.25 -2.12
C GLU A 57 -18.52 9.20 -3.16
N SER A 58 -18.22 8.69 -4.36
CA SER A 58 -19.21 8.53 -5.43
C SER A 58 -20.28 7.49 -5.10
N LEU A 59 -19.93 6.41 -4.39
CA LEU A 59 -20.88 5.40 -3.91
C LEU A 59 -21.72 5.89 -2.72
N GLU A 60 -21.16 6.75 -1.86
CA GLU A 60 -21.89 7.42 -0.77
C GLU A 60 -23.00 8.31 -1.33
N ASP A 61 -22.72 9.07 -2.39
CA ASP A 61 -23.71 9.90 -3.08
C ASP A 61 -24.79 9.07 -3.79
N ALA A 62 -24.40 7.95 -4.40
CA ALA A 62 -25.33 7.05 -5.10
C ALA A 62 -26.23 6.21 -4.17
N GLY A 63 -25.92 6.15 -2.86
CA GLY A 63 -26.71 5.42 -1.86
C GLY A 63 -26.57 3.89 -1.87
N ASP A 64 -25.55 3.34 -2.54
CA ASP A 64 -25.29 1.89 -2.55
C ASP A 64 -24.56 1.45 -1.26
N THR A 65 -25.34 1.06 -0.26
CA THR A 65 -24.84 0.76 1.09
C THR A 65 -24.02 -0.52 1.21
N ALA A 66 -24.25 -1.53 0.36
CA ALA A 66 -23.56 -2.82 0.45
C ALA A 66 -22.15 -2.77 -0.18
N ALA A 67 -22.05 -2.18 -1.37
CA ALA A 67 -20.76 -1.96 -2.04
C ALA A 67 -19.89 -0.99 -1.23
N LEU A 68 -20.50 0.08 -0.71
CA LEU A 68 -19.83 1.06 0.13
C LEU A 68 -19.19 0.46 1.39
N THR A 69 -19.91 -0.42 2.09
CA THR A 69 -19.41 -1.06 3.31
C THR A 69 -18.18 -1.92 3.01
N THR A 70 -18.25 -2.72 1.95
CA THR A 70 -17.14 -3.59 1.52
C THR A 70 -15.92 -2.77 1.08
N LEU A 71 -16.14 -1.67 0.38
CA LEU A 71 -15.09 -0.76 -0.07
C LEU A 71 -14.41 -0.08 1.12
N LYS A 72 -15.19 0.44 2.09
CA LYS A 72 -14.68 1.05 3.33
C LYS A 72 -13.79 0.10 4.14
N GLN A 73 -14.20 -1.16 4.28
CA GLN A 73 -13.38 -2.17 4.97
C GLN A 73 -12.07 -2.44 4.23
N SER A 74 -12.14 -2.52 2.90
CA SER A 74 -10.95 -2.74 2.06
C SER A 74 -10.00 -1.55 2.12
N GLU A 75 -10.52 -0.34 2.00
CA GLU A 75 -9.77 0.92 2.13
C GLU A 75 -9.06 1.02 3.47
N GLN A 76 -9.76 0.78 4.58
CA GLN A 76 -9.17 0.83 5.92
C GLN A 76 -8.01 -0.17 6.07
N SER A 77 -8.18 -1.39 5.56
CA SER A 77 -7.14 -2.42 5.58
C SER A 77 -5.94 -2.04 4.70
N LEU A 78 -6.18 -1.49 3.52
CA LEU A 78 -5.13 -1.04 2.61
C LEU A 78 -4.39 0.18 3.15
N GLN A 79 -5.07 1.10 3.83
CA GLN A 79 -4.47 2.27 4.45
C GLN A 79 -3.55 1.88 5.62
N ALA A 80 -4.01 0.99 6.50
CA ALA A 80 -3.17 0.44 7.57
C ALA A 80 -1.91 -0.26 7.01
N GLN A 81 -2.05 -1.02 5.92
CA GLN A 81 -0.89 -1.64 5.25
C GLN A 81 0.04 -0.59 4.65
N TYR A 82 -0.49 0.45 4.00
CA TYR A 82 0.33 1.51 3.45
C TYR A 82 1.15 2.23 4.53
N ASP A 83 0.53 2.56 5.65
CA ASP A 83 1.19 3.24 6.77
C ASP A 83 2.30 2.36 7.37
N ASP A 84 2.03 1.08 7.58
CA ASP A 84 3.00 0.09 8.05
C ASP A 84 4.18 -0.06 7.09
N LEU A 85 3.92 -0.25 5.78
CA LEU A 85 4.98 -0.40 4.77
C LEU A 85 5.82 0.86 4.61
N THR A 86 5.19 2.03 4.70
CA THR A 86 5.88 3.32 4.66
C THR A 86 6.76 3.49 5.90
N ALA A 87 6.26 3.14 7.09
CA ALA A 87 7.04 3.15 8.32
C ALA A 87 8.26 2.23 8.22
N GLN A 88 8.06 0.97 7.77
CA GLN A 88 9.14 0.01 7.57
C GLN A 88 10.19 0.51 6.56
N PHE A 89 9.76 1.11 5.44
CA PHE A 89 10.67 1.64 4.43
C PHE A 89 11.57 2.75 4.98
N HIS A 90 10.99 3.69 5.71
CA HIS A 90 11.70 4.81 6.31
C HIS A 90 12.41 4.47 7.64
N GLY A 91 12.17 3.28 8.20
CA GLY A 91 12.77 2.85 9.47
C GLY A 91 12.10 3.46 10.70
N PHE A 92 10.85 3.88 10.60
CA PHE A 92 10.06 4.31 11.75
C PHE A 92 9.56 3.09 12.55
N PRO A 93 9.47 3.17 13.88
CA PRO A 93 8.82 2.12 14.67
C PRO A 93 7.35 2.04 14.27
N THR A 94 6.92 0.87 13.78
CA THR A 94 5.51 0.55 13.59
C THR A 94 4.86 0.44 14.98
N THR A 95 3.78 1.19 15.20
CA THR A 95 3.08 1.28 16.51
C THR A 95 1.99 0.22 16.59
#